data_AF-A0A8T1JP98-F1
#
_entry.id   AF-A0A8T1JP98-F1
#
_cell.length_a   1.000
_cell.length_b   1.000
_cell.length_c   1.000
_cell.angle_alpha   90.00
_cell.angle_beta   90.00
_cell.angle_gamma   90.00
#
_symmetry.space_group_name_H-M   'P 1'
#
loop_
_entity.id
_entity.type
_entity.pdbx_description
1 polymer ?
#
loop_
_entity_poly.entity_id
_entity_poly.type
_entity_poly.pdbx_seq_one_letter_code
_entity_poly.pdbx_strand_id
1 'polypeptide(L)'
;MAYKLLEVIEPILFATFVKPVTMTQQRENNKTFRNYLYALYATDVKFQPAYRPSGNFTEKKTYFRGKHKLYGYKLECSVAYLGVAVDVSSHEPGSKSDLTMMLDRRAVRMERLLKTPQELGQDDNGEGAVQHPLAWDVLVAKGYQGAGAVLRTIQPKRKPRDGELSHQDMTRNRLVSSDRVLVENYIGRVCMLWKVMYTTYKWLEVRYGMIARTCFALTNFHVSFMPLRNEDNKLYYSVLSRYQSMPEEARE
;
A
#
# COMPACT_ATOMS: atom_id res chain seq x y z
N MET A 1 16.39 -26.18 0.86
CA MET A 1 17.61 -25.39 1.15
C MET A 1 17.34 -23.89 1.01
N ALA A 2 16.79 -23.40 -0.11
CA ALA A 2 16.50 -21.97 -0.33
C ALA A 2 15.58 -21.30 0.71
N TYR A 3 14.55 -21.98 1.22
CA TYR A 3 13.62 -21.39 2.21
C TYR A 3 14.27 -21.13 3.57
N LYS A 4 15.16 -22.02 4.02
CA LYS A 4 15.92 -21.84 5.27
C LYS A 4 16.83 -20.62 5.21
N LEU A 5 17.35 -20.31 4.02
CA LEU A 5 18.12 -19.08 3.81
C LEU A 5 17.22 -17.85 3.97
N LEU A 6 16.04 -17.83 3.32
CA LEU A 6 15.09 -16.73 3.43
C LEU A 6 14.63 -16.48 4.86
N GLU A 7 14.46 -17.52 5.69
CA GLU A 7 14.11 -17.38 7.11
C GLU A 7 15.18 -16.61 7.90
N VAL A 8 16.44 -16.69 7.50
CA VAL A 8 17.56 -15.98 8.13
C VAL A 8 17.75 -14.59 7.54
N ILE A 9 17.69 -14.45 6.21
CA ILE A 9 18.04 -13.19 5.53
C ILE A 9 16.87 -12.21 5.45
N GLU A 10 15.61 -12.68 5.39
CA GLU A 10 14.45 -11.79 5.23
C GLU A 10 14.36 -10.76 6.36
N PRO A 11 14.45 -11.11 7.66
CA PRO A 11 14.33 -10.13 8.72
C PRO A 11 15.43 -9.07 8.65
N ILE A 12 16.65 -9.48 8.28
CA ILE A 12 17.81 -8.61 8.12
C ILE A 12 17.60 -7.64 6.96
N LEU A 13 17.23 -8.16 5.78
CA LEU A 13 16.98 -7.35 4.59
C LEU A 13 15.82 -6.36 4.82
N PHE A 14 14.72 -6.84 5.40
CA PHE A 14 13.55 -6.00 5.67
C PHE A 14 13.88 -4.89 6.66
N ALA A 15 14.52 -5.20 7.79
CA ALA A 15 14.92 -4.18 8.76
C ALA A 15 15.95 -3.19 8.19
N THR A 16 16.81 -3.65 7.27
CA THR A 16 17.84 -2.81 6.65
C THR A 16 17.25 -1.83 5.64
N PHE A 17 16.33 -2.30 4.79
CA PHE A 17 15.86 -1.53 3.63
C PHE A 17 14.46 -0.94 3.79
N VAL A 18 13.60 -1.46 4.68
CA VAL A 18 12.24 -0.94 4.93
C VAL A 18 12.23 -0.23 6.28
N LYS A 19 12.52 1.08 6.27
CA LYS A 19 12.65 1.90 7.47
C LYS A 19 11.62 3.03 7.49
N PRO A 20 11.13 3.42 8.68
CA PRO A 20 10.34 4.64 8.81
C PRO A 20 11.14 5.87 8.37
N VAL A 21 10.42 6.89 7.92
CA VAL A 21 10.97 8.20 7.59
C VAL A 21 10.31 9.26 8.44
N THR A 22 10.97 10.39 8.59
CA THR A 22 10.42 11.59 9.24
C THR A 22 10.03 12.62 8.18
N MET A 23 9.12 13.51 8.52
CA MET A 23 8.79 14.68 7.71
C MET A 23 9.98 15.64 7.62
N THR A 24 10.77 15.78 8.69
CA THR A 24 12.03 16.56 8.69
C THR A 24 12.96 16.09 7.57
N GLN A 25 13.29 14.80 7.54
CA GLN A 25 14.14 14.22 6.49
C GLN A 25 13.57 14.45 5.09
N GLN A 26 12.25 14.35 4.92
CA GLN A 26 11.61 14.59 3.62
C GLN A 26 11.71 16.05 3.19
N ARG A 27 11.50 17.00 4.11
CA ARG A 27 11.59 18.44 3.83
C ARG A 27 13.03 18.89 3.55
N GLU A 28 14.00 18.45 4.34
CA GLU A 28 15.42 18.76 4.14
C GLU A 28 15.94 18.31 2.77
N ASN A 29 15.42 17.19 2.26
CA ASN A 29 15.79 16.67 0.94
C ASN A 29 14.94 17.25 -0.21
N ASN A 30 14.01 18.16 0.05
CA ASN A 30 13.01 18.64 -0.92
C ASN A 30 12.21 17.49 -1.57
N LYS A 31 11.83 16.50 -0.75
CA LYS A 31 11.14 15.27 -1.14
C LYS A 31 9.81 15.15 -0.41
N THR A 32 8.88 16.03 -0.72
CA THR A 32 7.50 16.02 -0.21
C THR A 32 6.50 15.86 -1.35
N PHE A 33 5.29 15.38 -1.05
CA PHE A 33 4.22 15.28 -2.04
C PHE A 33 3.84 16.65 -2.60
N ARG A 34 3.47 16.71 -3.88
CA ARG A 34 3.32 17.97 -4.61
C ARG A 34 2.11 18.77 -4.13
N ASN A 35 0.99 18.10 -3.87
CA ASN A 35 -0.27 18.75 -3.53
C ASN A 35 -0.54 18.69 -2.03
N TYR A 36 -0.05 17.66 -1.35
CA TYR A 36 -0.23 17.43 0.08
C TYR A 36 1.13 17.38 0.81
N LEU A 37 1.79 18.53 0.95
CA LEU A 37 3.14 18.67 1.53
C LEU A 37 3.28 18.14 2.98
N TYR A 38 2.16 17.93 3.67
CA TYR A 38 2.06 17.43 5.04
C TYR A 38 1.74 15.92 5.13
N ALA A 39 1.57 15.24 3.99
CA ALA A 39 1.44 13.80 3.93
C ALA A 39 2.81 13.13 4.10
N LEU A 40 2.94 12.23 5.08
CA LEU A 40 4.20 11.54 5.36
C LEU A 40 4.46 10.42 4.35
N TYR A 41 3.41 9.68 3.98
CA TYR A 41 3.48 8.62 2.99
C TYR A 41 2.11 8.37 2.35
N ALA A 42 2.11 7.58 1.27
CA ALA A 42 0.91 7.06 0.64
C ALA A 42 0.79 5.55 0.89
N THR A 43 -0.42 5.07 1.18
CA THR A 43 -0.69 3.66 1.50
C THR A 43 -1.69 3.06 0.52
N ASP A 44 -1.41 1.84 0.06
CA ASP A 44 -2.31 1.07 -0.79
C ASP A 44 -2.19 -0.44 -0.53
N VAL A 45 -3.20 -1.19 -0.98
CA VAL A 45 -3.23 -2.65 -0.94
C VAL A 45 -2.78 -3.25 -2.26
N LYS A 46 -1.75 -4.07 -2.21
CA LYS A 46 -1.41 -5.03 -3.25
C LYS A 46 -2.21 -6.32 -3.06
N PHE A 47 -2.94 -6.73 -4.08
CA PHE A 47 -3.54 -8.06 -4.16
C PHE A 47 -2.71 -8.97 -5.07
N GLN A 48 -2.60 -10.24 -4.68
CA GLN A 48 -2.00 -11.27 -5.50
C GLN A 48 -2.92 -12.50 -5.55
N PRO A 49 -3.26 -13.00 -6.75
CA PRO A 49 -3.99 -14.25 -6.88
C PRO A 49 -3.22 -15.40 -6.25
N ALA A 50 -3.92 -16.34 -5.63
CA ALA A 50 -3.37 -17.58 -5.13
C ALA A 50 -4.26 -18.74 -5.54
N TYR A 51 -3.75 -19.97 -5.46
CA TYR A 51 -4.61 -21.13 -5.62
C TYR A 51 -5.72 -21.15 -4.58
N ARG A 52 -6.86 -21.67 -5.00
CA ARG A 52 -8.01 -21.86 -4.10
C ARG A 52 -7.54 -22.70 -2.92
N PRO A 53 -7.63 -22.18 -1.68
CA PRO A 53 -7.23 -22.94 -0.51
C PRO A 53 -8.00 -24.26 -0.41
N SER A 54 -7.37 -25.28 0.16
CA SER A 54 -8.08 -26.48 0.61
C SER A 54 -8.99 -26.12 1.79
N GLY A 55 -10.03 -26.92 2.04
CA GLY A 55 -11.00 -26.67 3.11
C GLY A 55 -12.44 -26.53 2.64
N ASN A 56 -13.33 -26.20 3.56
CA ASN A 56 -14.76 -26.02 3.30
C ASN A 56 -15.05 -24.70 2.57
N PHE A 57 -16.29 -24.52 2.10
CA PHE A 57 -16.66 -23.34 1.33
C PHE A 57 -16.47 -22.02 2.11
N THR A 58 -16.78 -22.03 3.40
CA THR A 58 -16.64 -20.86 4.29
C THR A 58 -15.18 -20.44 4.43
N GLU A 59 -14.27 -21.39 4.66
CA GLU A 59 -12.82 -21.17 4.71
C GLU A 59 -12.29 -20.64 3.39
N LYS A 60 -12.72 -21.20 2.27
CA LYS A 60 -12.33 -20.72 0.93
C LYS A 60 -12.79 -19.29 0.69
N LYS A 61 -14.01 -18.95 1.10
CA LYS A 61 -14.62 -17.63 0.86
C LYS A 61 -13.82 -16.48 1.51
N THR A 62 -13.09 -16.72 2.59
CA THR A 62 -12.25 -15.69 3.23
C THR A 62 -11.10 -15.22 2.33
N TYR A 63 -10.66 -16.04 1.37
CA TYR A 63 -9.60 -15.66 0.43
C TYR A 63 -10.14 -15.04 -0.86
N PHE A 64 -11.46 -15.06 -1.07
CA PHE A 64 -12.08 -14.61 -2.30
C PHE A 64 -12.21 -13.08 -2.35
N ARG A 65 -11.58 -12.44 -3.33
CA ARG A 65 -11.69 -11.01 -3.59
C ARG A 65 -12.73 -10.74 -4.66
N GLY A 66 -13.90 -10.23 -4.25
CA GLY A 66 -15.02 -9.95 -5.15
C GLY A 66 -14.67 -9.07 -6.36
N LYS A 67 -13.82 -8.04 -6.19
CA LYS A 67 -13.40 -7.12 -7.26
C LYS A 67 -12.77 -7.83 -8.47
N HIS A 68 -11.95 -8.86 -8.23
CA HIS A 68 -11.27 -9.60 -9.28
C HIS A 68 -11.86 -10.99 -9.50
N LYS A 69 -12.83 -11.41 -8.69
CA LYS A 69 -13.38 -12.77 -8.67
C LYS A 69 -12.30 -13.87 -8.56
N LEU A 70 -11.22 -13.59 -7.82
CA LEU A 70 -10.09 -14.50 -7.61
C LEU A 70 -9.86 -14.74 -6.11
N TYR A 71 -9.36 -15.93 -5.79
CA TYR A 71 -8.77 -16.21 -4.47
C TYR A 71 -7.37 -15.59 -4.40
N GLY A 72 -6.95 -15.14 -3.24
CA GLY A 72 -5.62 -14.58 -3.10
C GLY A 72 -5.32 -13.97 -1.75
N TYR A 73 -4.18 -13.30 -1.70
CA TYR A 73 -3.67 -12.61 -0.53
C TYR A 73 -3.58 -11.11 -0.78
N LYS A 74 -3.64 -10.34 0.30
CA LYS A 74 -3.45 -8.90 0.32
C LYS A 74 -2.27 -8.51 1.18
N LEU A 75 -1.55 -7.49 0.74
CA LEU A 75 -0.49 -6.82 1.50
C LEU A 75 -0.77 -5.33 1.45
N GLU A 76 -0.72 -4.68 2.59
CA GLU A 76 -0.71 -3.22 2.62
C GLU A 76 0.73 -2.72 2.59
N CYS A 77 1.00 -1.74 1.74
CA CYS A 77 2.30 -1.08 1.62
C CYS A 77 2.14 0.42 1.79
N SER A 78 3.04 1.02 2.57
CA SER A 78 3.16 2.47 2.73
C SER A 78 4.47 2.94 2.10
N VAL A 79 4.41 3.96 1.24
CA VAL A 79 5.55 4.47 0.46
C VAL A 79 5.71 5.96 0.68
N ALA A 80 6.89 6.38 1.13
CA ALA A 80 7.24 7.78 1.31
C ALA A 80 7.67 8.43 -0.01
N TYR A 81 7.70 9.76 -0.07
CA TYR A 81 7.95 10.50 -1.32
C TYR A 81 9.31 10.19 -1.98
N LEU A 82 10.28 9.73 -1.19
CA LEU A 82 11.55 9.17 -1.67
C LEU A 82 11.38 7.97 -2.62
N GLY A 83 10.16 7.44 -2.78
CA GLY A 83 9.84 6.31 -3.65
C GLY A 83 10.17 4.97 -3.00
N VAL A 84 10.39 4.94 -1.69
CA VAL A 84 10.72 3.73 -0.93
C VAL A 84 9.57 3.34 -0.01
N ALA A 85 9.32 2.03 0.11
CA ALA A 85 8.42 1.48 1.11
C ALA A 85 8.97 1.72 2.52
N VAL A 86 8.13 2.22 3.42
CA VAL A 86 8.49 2.51 4.81
C VAL A 86 7.81 1.56 5.80
N ASP A 87 6.76 0.88 5.33
CA ASP A 87 6.05 -0.16 6.05
C ASP A 87 5.37 -1.12 5.07
N VAL A 88 5.37 -2.41 5.39
CA VAL A 88 4.67 -3.46 4.66
C VAL A 88 4.02 -4.39 5.68
N SER A 89 2.73 -4.67 5.52
CA SER A 89 1.99 -5.53 6.44
C SER A 89 2.36 -7.01 6.28
N SER A 90 2.02 -7.82 7.30
CA SER A 90 1.77 -9.25 7.08
C SER A 90 0.66 -9.44 6.05
N HIS A 91 0.63 -10.60 5.41
CA HIS A 91 -0.41 -10.89 4.44
C HIS A 91 -1.75 -11.14 5.10
N GLU A 92 -2.81 -10.81 4.37
CA GLU A 92 -4.19 -10.97 4.80
C GLU A 92 -5.00 -11.72 3.73
N PRO A 93 -6.08 -12.40 4.12
CA PRO A 93 -6.97 -13.06 3.16
C PRO A 93 -7.58 -12.07 2.16
N GLY A 94 -7.77 -12.50 0.90
CA GLY A 94 -8.23 -11.67 -0.20
C GLY A 94 -9.61 -11.01 0.00
N SER A 95 -10.48 -11.55 0.86
CA SER A 95 -11.78 -10.95 1.15
C SER A 95 -11.71 -9.79 2.15
N LYS A 96 -10.64 -9.69 2.96
CA LYS A 96 -10.49 -8.68 4.00
C LYS A 96 -10.51 -7.29 3.37
N SER A 97 -11.33 -6.38 3.89
CA SER A 97 -11.46 -5.05 3.31
C SER A 97 -10.21 -4.20 3.56
N ASP A 98 -9.88 -3.29 2.65
CA ASP A 98 -8.71 -2.42 2.77
C ASP A 98 -8.82 -1.54 4.03
N LEU A 99 -10.02 -1.05 4.35
CA LEU A 99 -10.33 -0.36 5.60
C LEU A 99 -10.05 -1.22 6.84
N THR A 100 -10.49 -2.49 6.85
CA THR A 100 -10.26 -3.39 8.00
C THR A 100 -8.76 -3.62 8.19
N MET A 101 -8.01 -3.88 7.12
CA MET A 101 -6.54 -3.96 7.19
C MET A 101 -5.93 -2.69 7.78
N MET A 102 -6.48 -1.52 7.44
CA MET A 102 -6.05 -0.23 7.97
C MET A 102 -6.41 0.01 9.45
N LEU A 103 -7.49 -0.55 9.96
CA LEU A 103 -7.90 -0.36 11.35
C LEU A 103 -7.32 -1.42 12.30
N ASP A 104 -7.04 -2.62 11.80
CA ASP A 104 -6.43 -3.70 12.59
C ASP A 104 -5.01 -3.33 13.03
N ARG A 105 -4.23 -2.67 12.17
CA ARG A 105 -2.87 -2.17 12.52
C ARG A 105 -2.86 -0.70 12.96
N ARG A 106 -3.98 -0.15 13.46
CA ARG A 106 -4.08 1.27 13.85
C ARG A 106 -3.01 1.72 14.83
N ALA A 107 -2.64 0.88 15.81
CA ALA A 107 -1.62 1.24 16.80
C ALA A 107 -0.25 1.47 16.15
N VAL A 108 0.17 0.55 15.28
CA VAL A 108 1.41 0.68 14.49
C VAL A 108 1.34 1.92 13.58
N ARG A 109 0.18 2.20 12.96
CA ARG A 109 0.04 3.38 12.10
C ARG A 109 0.08 4.69 12.89
N MET A 110 -0.54 4.74 14.06
CA MET A 110 -0.48 5.90 14.95
C MET A 110 0.96 6.20 15.38
N GLU A 111 1.71 5.16 15.76
CA GLU A 111 3.14 5.29 16.07
C GLU A 111 3.94 5.80 14.86
N ARG A 112 3.69 5.25 13.67
CA ARG A 112 4.40 5.63 12.43
C ARG A 112 4.08 7.03 11.93
N LEU A 113 2.91 7.56 12.26
CA LEU A 113 2.50 8.93 11.91
C LEU A 113 2.87 9.95 12.98
N LEU A 114 3.31 9.51 14.16
CA LEU A 114 3.59 10.40 15.29
C LEU A 114 4.73 11.36 14.93
N LYS A 115 4.48 12.66 15.14
CA LYS A 115 5.48 13.71 15.01
C LYS A 115 6.57 13.52 16.05
N THR A 116 7.82 13.65 15.61
CA THR A 116 8.95 13.78 16.52
C THR A 116 8.89 15.11 17.28
N PRO A 117 9.60 15.27 18.42
CA PRO A 117 9.64 16.55 19.14
C PRO A 117 10.09 17.73 18.27
N GLN A 118 11.02 17.51 17.34
CA GLN A 118 11.48 18.52 16.38
C GLN A 118 10.39 18.90 15.38
N GLU A 119 9.49 17.98 15.04
CA GLU A 119 8.41 18.18 14.07
C GLU A 119 7.18 18.88 14.66
N LEU A 120 7.03 18.89 16.00
CA LEU A 120 5.92 19.58 16.65
C LEU A 120 5.95 21.11 16.43
N GLY A 121 7.15 21.68 16.26
CA GLY A 121 7.32 23.10 15.94
C GLY A 121 7.25 23.44 14.46
N GLN A 122 7.01 22.44 13.59
CA GLN A 122 6.96 22.67 12.15
C GLN A 122 5.54 23.01 11.68
N ASP A 123 5.44 23.88 10.68
CA ASP A 123 4.16 24.25 10.07
C ASP A 123 3.44 23.03 9.48
N ASP A 124 2.22 22.85 9.96
CA ASP A 124 1.28 21.81 9.56
C ASP A 124 -0.11 22.42 9.42
N ASN A 125 -0.32 23.04 8.26
CA ASN A 125 -1.59 23.64 7.87
C ASN A 125 -2.50 22.64 7.14
N GLY A 126 -2.23 21.34 7.32
CA GLY A 126 -2.97 20.28 6.64
C GLY A 126 -4.36 20.05 7.22
N GLU A 127 -5.24 19.46 6.43
CA GLU A 127 -6.53 18.98 6.94
C GLU A 127 -6.32 18.01 8.11
N GLY A 128 -7.19 18.05 9.12
CA GLY A 128 -7.07 17.19 10.29
C GLY A 128 -5.99 17.58 11.31
N ALA A 129 -5.18 18.63 11.07
CA ALA A 129 -4.10 19.03 11.97
C ALA A 129 -4.59 19.38 13.38
N VAL A 130 -5.73 20.07 13.49
CA VAL A 130 -6.31 20.46 14.79
C VAL A 130 -6.82 19.24 15.56
N GLN A 131 -7.42 18.27 14.86
CA GLN A 131 -7.95 17.04 15.46
C GLN A 131 -6.84 16.04 15.82
N HIS A 132 -5.72 16.08 15.08
CA HIS A 132 -4.58 15.17 15.23
C HIS A 132 -3.26 15.96 15.29
N PRO A 133 -3.04 16.81 16.31
CA PRO A 133 -1.91 17.75 16.33
C PRO A 133 -0.56 17.04 16.38
N LEU A 134 -0.53 15.83 16.94
CA LEU A 134 0.66 15.01 17.12
C LEU A 134 0.95 14.10 15.92
N ALA A 135 0.11 14.05 14.89
CA ALA A 135 0.27 13.09 13.80
C ALA A 135 0.38 13.77 12.44
N TRP A 136 1.31 13.29 11.61
CA TRP A 136 1.31 13.57 10.17
C TRP A 136 0.18 12.81 9.47
N ASP A 137 -0.04 13.16 8.21
CA ASP A 137 -1.13 12.63 7.40
C ASP A 137 -0.69 11.46 6.50
N VAL A 138 -1.63 10.60 6.11
CA VAL A 138 -1.40 9.53 5.13
C VAL A 138 -2.38 9.63 3.96
N LEU A 139 -1.84 9.59 2.74
CA LEU A 139 -2.61 9.51 1.51
C LEU A 139 -3.13 8.09 1.29
N VAL A 140 -4.44 7.93 1.10
CA VAL A 140 -5.05 6.60 0.95
C VAL A 140 -6.06 6.55 -0.20
N ALA A 141 -6.28 5.36 -0.74
CA ALA A 141 -7.29 5.15 -1.79
C ALA A 141 -8.73 5.24 -1.25
N LYS A 142 -9.72 5.32 -2.16
CA LYS A 142 -11.16 5.36 -1.83
C LYS A 142 -11.66 4.15 -1.02
N GLY A 143 -10.94 3.03 -1.05
CA GLY A 143 -11.22 1.82 -0.28
C GLY A 143 -11.10 1.99 1.24
N TYR A 144 -10.39 3.03 1.69
CA TYR A 144 -10.11 3.32 3.10
C TYR A 144 -11.07 4.34 3.74
N GLN A 145 -12.17 4.65 3.05
CA GLN A 145 -13.23 5.51 3.56
C GLN A 145 -13.76 5.01 4.90
N GLY A 146 -13.70 5.90 5.91
CA GLY A 146 -13.95 5.58 7.33
C GLY A 146 -12.69 5.62 8.19
N ALA A 147 -11.49 5.46 7.62
CA ALA A 147 -10.23 5.49 8.39
C ALA A 147 -9.96 6.85 9.05
N GLY A 148 -10.47 7.94 8.46
CA GLY A 148 -10.38 9.31 8.97
C GLY A 148 -10.95 9.53 10.38
N ALA A 149 -11.79 8.62 10.87
CA ALA A 149 -12.33 8.68 12.24
C ALA A 149 -11.28 8.30 13.31
N VAL A 150 -10.20 7.63 12.91
CA VAL A 150 -9.20 7.05 13.82
C VAL A 150 -7.79 7.53 13.47
N LEU A 151 -7.48 7.61 12.17
CA LEU A 151 -6.19 8.04 11.65
C LEU A 151 -6.37 9.33 10.87
N ARG A 152 -5.38 10.22 10.95
CA ARG A 152 -5.32 11.38 10.07
C ARG A 152 -5.04 10.91 8.64
N THR A 153 -6.02 11.06 7.76
CA THR A 153 -5.96 10.50 6.40
C THR A 153 -6.47 11.49 5.36
N ILE A 154 -5.73 11.62 4.25
CA ILE A 154 -6.14 12.35 3.05
C ILE A 154 -6.78 11.35 2.10
N GLN A 155 -8.10 11.52 1.89
CA GLN A 155 -8.89 10.59 1.08
C GLN A 155 -9.61 11.28 -0.08
N PRO A 156 -9.82 10.56 -1.20
CA PRO A 156 -10.77 10.99 -2.21
C PRO A 156 -12.21 10.90 -1.67
N LYS A 157 -13.06 11.83 -2.09
CA LYS A 157 -14.48 11.89 -1.76
C LYS A 157 -15.27 10.86 -2.58
N ARG A 158 -16.24 10.21 -1.92
CA ARG A 158 -17.17 9.29 -2.61
C ARG A 158 -18.29 10.08 -3.25
N LYS A 159 -18.74 9.58 -4.40
CA LYS A 159 -19.99 10.01 -5.03
C LYS A 159 -21.13 9.74 -4.03
N PRO A 160 -22.01 10.72 -3.76
CA PRO A 160 -23.24 10.50 -2.99
C PRO A 160 -24.12 9.43 -3.63
N ARG A 161 -25.03 8.82 -2.87
CA ARG A 161 -25.86 7.70 -3.35
C ARG A 161 -26.69 8.07 -4.59
N ASP A 162 -27.20 9.30 -4.63
CA ASP A 162 -28.10 9.81 -5.68
C ASP A 162 -27.66 11.20 -6.18
N GLY A 163 -26.36 11.48 -6.19
CA GLY A 163 -25.84 12.79 -6.59
C GLY A 163 -24.48 12.69 -7.26
N GLU A 164 -24.05 13.76 -7.92
CA GLU A 164 -22.72 13.85 -8.52
C GLU A 164 -21.67 14.40 -7.55
N LEU A 165 -20.40 14.15 -7.87
CA LEU A 165 -19.31 14.86 -7.20
C LEU A 165 -19.35 16.32 -7.61
N SER A 166 -19.17 17.22 -6.65
CA SER A 166 -18.96 18.63 -6.97
C SER A 166 -17.66 18.82 -7.76
N HIS A 167 -17.52 19.93 -8.49
CA HIS A 167 -16.27 20.28 -9.16
C HIS A 167 -15.07 20.34 -8.18
N GLN A 168 -15.31 20.78 -6.94
CA GLN A 168 -14.30 20.82 -5.90
C GLN A 168 -13.89 19.40 -5.47
N ASP A 169 -14.85 18.49 -5.28
CA ASP A 169 -14.55 17.09 -4.93
C ASP A 169 -13.84 16.35 -6.07
N MET A 170 -14.20 16.62 -7.33
CA MET A 170 -13.49 16.08 -8.49
C MET A 170 -12.04 16.57 -8.53
N THR A 171 -11.82 17.86 -8.29
CA THR A 171 -10.48 18.46 -8.24
C THR A 171 -9.66 17.82 -7.12
N ARG A 172 -10.23 17.73 -5.91
CA ARG A 172 -9.61 17.02 -4.79
C ARG A 172 -9.25 15.58 -5.16
N ASN A 173 -10.18 14.82 -5.72
CA ASN A 173 -9.95 13.42 -6.09
C ASN A 173 -8.79 13.29 -7.10
N ARG A 174 -8.68 14.21 -8.05
CA ARG A 174 -7.56 14.27 -9.00
C ARG A 174 -6.23 14.55 -8.28
N LEU A 175 -6.19 15.52 -7.37
CA LEU A 175 -4.98 15.86 -6.61
C LEU A 175 -4.53 14.70 -5.72
N VAL A 176 -5.45 14.09 -4.96
CA VAL A 176 -5.16 12.92 -4.12
C VAL A 176 -4.64 11.76 -4.97
N SER A 177 -5.28 11.48 -6.11
CA SER A 177 -4.82 10.42 -7.01
C SER A 177 -3.44 10.71 -7.58
N SER A 178 -3.13 11.98 -7.90
CA SER A 178 -1.84 12.36 -8.48
C SER A 178 -0.67 12.21 -7.51
N ASP A 179 -0.87 12.45 -6.21
CA ASP A 179 0.17 12.22 -5.21
C ASP A 179 0.25 10.73 -4.81
N ARG A 180 -0.90 10.06 -4.69
CA ARG A 180 -0.97 8.62 -4.34
C ARG A 180 -0.39 7.72 -5.43
N VAL A 181 -0.33 8.16 -6.69
CA VAL A 181 0.23 7.34 -7.79
C VAL A 181 1.64 6.79 -7.46
N LEU A 182 2.39 7.47 -6.58
CA LEU A 182 3.68 7.00 -6.10
C LEU A 182 3.67 5.58 -5.52
N VAL A 183 2.70 5.25 -4.65
CA VAL A 183 2.61 3.89 -4.07
C VAL A 183 2.22 2.86 -5.13
N GLU A 184 1.42 3.26 -6.13
CA GLU A 184 1.13 2.41 -7.29
C GLU A 184 2.35 2.17 -8.17
N ASN A 185 3.19 3.20 -8.40
CA ASN A 185 4.46 3.07 -9.12
C ASN A 185 5.37 2.10 -8.39
N TYR A 186 5.48 2.22 -7.07
CA TYR A 186 6.29 1.31 -6.26
C TYR A 186 5.78 -0.14 -6.33
N ILE A 187 4.48 -0.37 -6.15
CA ILE A 187 3.88 -1.70 -6.30
C ILE A 187 4.08 -2.24 -7.72
N GLY A 188 4.01 -1.37 -8.72
CA GLY A 188 4.34 -1.67 -10.10
C GLY A 188 5.77 -2.17 -10.24
N ARG A 189 6.75 -1.44 -9.69
CA ARG A 189 8.16 -1.84 -9.67
C ARG A 189 8.37 -3.20 -9.01
N VAL A 190 7.68 -3.48 -7.88
CA VAL A 190 7.70 -4.81 -7.26
C VAL A 190 7.22 -5.89 -8.24
N CYS A 191 6.15 -5.63 -9.00
CA CYS A 191 5.68 -6.57 -10.03
C CYS A 191 6.66 -6.68 -11.21
N MET A 192 7.31 -5.59 -11.62
CA MET A 192 8.29 -5.62 -12.72
C MET A 192 9.49 -6.52 -12.38
N LEU A 193 10.04 -6.36 -11.17
CA LEU A 193 11.25 -7.04 -10.75
C LEU A 193 10.99 -8.50 -10.37
N TRP A 194 9.82 -8.78 -9.77
CA TRP A 194 9.57 -10.04 -9.09
C TRP A 194 8.34 -10.75 -9.66
N LYS A 195 8.57 -11.71 -10.57
CA LYS A 195 7.50 -12.57 -11.12
C LYS A 195 6.64 -13.23 -10.04
N VAL A 196 7.30 -13.66 -8.97
CA VAL A 196 6.66 -14.26 -7.79
C VAL A 196 5.62 -13.36 -7.11
N MET A 197 5.65 -12.05 -7.36
CA MET A 197 4.74 -11.08 -6.74
C MET A 197 3.52 -10.73 -7.60
N TYR A 198 3.42 -11.19 -8.84
CA TYR A 198 2.24 -10.94 -9.67
C TYR A 198 1.64 -12.17 -10.33
N THR A 199 2.37 -13.28 -10.44
CA THR A 199 1.75 -14.53 -10.89
C THR A 199 0.90 -15.15 -9.78
N THR A 200 -0.03 -16.04 -10.13
CA THR A 200 -0.77 -16.85 -9.16
C THR A 200 0.18 -17.54 -8.21
N TYR A 201 0.09 -17.23 -6.93
CA TYR A 201 0.90 -17.83 -5.88
C TYR A 201 0.46 -19.27 -5.64
N LYS A 202 1.42 -20.20 -5.63
CA LYS A 202 1.17 -21.65 -5.60
C LYS A 202 1.75 -22.36 -4.38
N TRP A 203 2.52 -21.65 -3.55
CA TRP A 203 3.23 -22.26 -2.43
C TRP A 203 2.43 -22.13 -1.13
N LEU A 204 2.99 -22.66 -0.05
CA LEU A 204 2.37 -22.60 1.27
C LEU A 204 2.20 -21.15 1.73
N GLU A 205 1.05 -20.88 2.34
CA GLU A 205 0.69 -19.56 2.87
C GLU A 205 1.73 -19.00 3.85
N VAL A 206 2.22 -19.85 4.76
CA VAL A 206 3.23 -19.49 5.76
C VAL A 206 4.50 -18.88 5.15
N ARG A 207 4.78 -19.15 3.87
CA ARG A 207 5.95 -18.61 3.15
C ARG A 207 5.67 -17.30 2.43
N TYR A 208 4.40 -16.95 2.24
CA TYR A 208 4.02 -15.80 1.41
C TYR A 208 4.56 -14.50 1.98
N GLY A 209 4.36 -14.26 3.29
CA GLY A 209 4.84 -13.05 3.96
C GLY A 209 6.35 -12.86 3.85
N MET A 210 7.13 -13.92 4.10
CA MET A 210 8.60 -13.89 4.00
C MET A 210 9.08 -13.58 2.57
N ILE A 211 8.49 -14.24 1.56
CA ILE A 211 8.83 -13.99 0.15
C ILE A 211 8.49 -12.56 -0.23
N ALA A 212 7.28 -12.11 0.12
CA ALA A 212 6.83 -10.77 -0.19
C ALA A 212 7.73 -9.71 0.46
N ARG A 213 7.98 -9.80 1.76
CA ARG A 213 8.82 -8.84 2.47
C ARG A 213 10.24 -8.80 1.92
N THR A 214 10.80 -9.94 1.54
CA THR A 214 12.09 -9.99 0.82
C THR A 214 12.04 -9.21 -0.49
N CYS A 215 11.02 -9.44 -1.32
CA CYS A 215 10.85 -8.72 -2.59
C CYS A 215 10.69 -7.20 -2.38
N PHE A 216 9.93 -6.77 -1.37
CA PHE A 216 9.77 -5.35 -1.05
C PHE A 216 11.09 -4.74 -0.56
N ALA A 217 11.83 -5.40 0.33
CA ALA A 217 13.13 -4.93 0.81
C ALA A 217 14.14 -4.76 -0.33
N LEU A 218 14.25 -5.77 -1.21
CA LEU A 218 15.13 -5.70 -2.37
C LEU A 218 14.66 -4.68 -3.42
N THR A 219 13.36 -4.40 -3.48
CA THR A 219 12.84 -3.31 -4.33
C THR A 219 13.28 -1.95 -3.80
N ASN A 220 13.26 -1.72 -2.49
CA ASN A 220 13.82 -0.49 -1.91
C ASN A 220 15.31 -0.33 -2.23
N PHE A 221 16.10 -1.40 -2.09
CA PHE A 221 17.50 -1.40 -2.51
C PHE A 221 17.64 -1.08 -4.00
N HIS A 222 16.83 -1.66 -4.87
CA HIS A 222 16.85 -1.32 -6.29
C HIS A 222 16.48 0.16 -6.54
N VAL A 223 15.46 0.68 -5.86
CA VAL A 223 15.01 2.08 -6.02
C VAL A 223 16.09 3.08 -5.59
N SER A 224 16.95 2.74 -4.62
CA SER A 224 18.04 3.64 -4.21
C SER A 224 19.08 3.90 -5.31
N PHE A 225 19.22 2.98 -6.27
CA PHE A 225 20.07 3.19 -7.46
C PHE A 225 19.28 3.60 -8.69
N MET A 226 18.02 3.15 -8.79
CA MET A 226 17.18 3.28 -9.97
C MET A 226 15.80 3.81 -9.56
N PRO A 227 15.61 5.14 -9.51
CA PRO A 227 14.37 5.78 -9.06
C PRO A 227 13.11 5.27 -9.79
N LEU A 228 11.96 5.46 -9.15
CA LEU A 228 10.66 5.14 -9.75
C LEU A 228 10.39 5.97 -11.00
N ARG A 229 9.67 5.39 -11.95
CA ARG A 229 9.34 5.95 -13.25
C ARG A 229 7.84 5.83 -13.51
N ASN A 230 7.32 6.63 -14.43
CA ASN A 230 5.91 6.60 -14.80
C ASN A 230 5.53 5.25 -15.47
N GLU A 231 6.48 4.58 -16.10
CA GLU A 231 6.30 3.27 -16.73
C GLU A 231 5.99 2.16 -15.71
N ASP A 232 6.43 2.30 -14.47
CA ASP A 232 6.19 1.29 -13.42
C ASP A 232 4.69 1.06 -13.21
N ASN A 233 3.91 2.14 -13.30
CA ASN A 233 2.46 2.12 -13.20
C ASN A 233 1.78 1.43 -14.39
N LYS A 234 2.31 1.62 -15.60
CA LYS A 234 1.78 1.00 -16.82
C LYS A 234 1.84 -0.52 -16.73
N LEU A 235 2.97 -1.08 -16.25
CA LEU A 235 3.04 -2.52 -16.04
C LEU A 235 2.07 -2.96 -14.93
N TYR A 236 1.94 -2.18 -13.85
CA TYR A 236 0.99 -2.52 -12.80
C TYR A 236 -0.44 -2.61 -13.32
N TYR A 237 -0.88 -1.68 -14.17
CA TYR A 237 -2.20 -1.76 -14.79
C TYR A 237 -2.35 -2.96 -15.73
N SER A 238 -1.31 -3.35 -16.46
CA SER A 238 -1.33 -4.59 -17.26
C SER A 238 -1.51 -5.83 -16.37
N VAL A 239 -0.83 -5.90 -15.22
CA VAL A 239 -1.03 -6.96 -14.22
C VAL A 239 -2.46 -6.97 -13.69
N LEU A 240 -3.02 -5.81 -13.35
CA LEU A 240 -4.40 -5.71 -12.86
C LEU A 240 -5.43 -6.10 -13.93
N SER A 241 -5.18 -5.74 -15.19
CA SER A 241 -6.00 -6.15 -16.34
C SER A 241 -5.94 -7.67 -16.54
N ARG A 242 -4.76 -8.28 -16.43
CA ARG A 242 -4.62 -9.74 -16.45
C ARG A 242 -5.46 -10.41 -15.37
N TYR A 243 -5.47 -9.87 -14.15
CA TYR A 243 -6.30 -10.40 -13.07
C TYR A 243 -7.80 -10.30 -13.34
N GLN A 244 -8.23 -9.32 -14.15
CA GLN A 244 -9.63 -9.18 -14.53
C GLN A 244 -10.06 -10.22 -15.58
N SER A 245 -9.15 -10.67 -16.46
CA SER A 245 -9.45 -11.68 -17.49
C SER A 245 -9.41 -13.13 -16.97
N MET A 246 -8.57 -13.41 -15.97
CA MET A 246 -8.37 -14.77 -15.43
C MET A 246 -9.66 -15.54 -15.04
N PRO A 247 -10.70 -14.93 -14.44
CA PRO A 247 -11.92 -15.64 -14.07
C PRO A 247 -12.74 -16.13 -15.27
N GLU A 248 -12.63 -15.48 -16.43
CA GLU A 248 -13.35 -15.86 -17.66
C GLU A 248 -12.65 -17.05 -18.33
N GLU A 249 -11.32 -16.98 -18.47
CA GLU A 249 -10.49 -18.07 -18.99
C GLU A 249 -10.60 -19.37 -18.17
N ALA A 250 -10.87 -19.26 -16.87
CA ALA A 250 -11.03 -20.44 -16.00
C ALA A 250 -12.40 -21.13 -16.13
N ARG A 251 -13.33 -20.55 -16.91
CA ARG A 251 -14.68 -21.10 -17.18
C ARG A 251 -14.77 -21.79 -18.54
N GLU A 252 -13.80 -21.53 -19.43
CA GLU A 252 -13.60 -22.21 -20.71
C GLU A 252 -12.84 -23.54 -20.51
#